data_AF-A0A645F0I1-F1
#
_entry.id   AF-A0A645F0I1-F1
#
_cell.length_a   1.000
_cell.length_b   1.000
_cell.length_c   1.000
_cell.angle_alpha   90.00
_cell.angle_beta   90.00
_cell.angle_gamma   90.00
#
_symmetry.space_group_name_H-M   'P 1'
#
loop_
_entity.id
_entity.type
_entity.pdbx_description
1 polymer ?
#
loop_
_entity_poly.entity_id
_entity_poly.type
_entity_poly.pdbx_seq_one_letter_code
_entity_poly.pdbx_strand_id
1 'polypeptide(L)'
;MHGEVVSYGVLVLLMYDGQMDKLNELYPFYKAVGLPTKLADIEVKYEELAPAIDKCLEVDDIHNAPYEVTAEKLYKAIADLEEYNKKN
;
A
#
# COMPACT_ATOMS: atom_id res chain seq x y z
N MET A 1 -6.68 11.04 -10.36
CA MET A 1 -7.02 11.97 -9.26
C MET A 1 -5.99 11.73 -8.15
N HIS A 2 -5.37 12.73 -7.52
CA HIS A 2 -4.16 12.52 -6.67
C HIS A 2 -4.43 11.74 -5.36
N GLY A 3 -5.68 11.71 -4.87
CA GLY A 3 -6.04 11.06 -3.60
C GLY A 3 -6.17 9.52 -3.66
N GLU A 4 -6.35 8.94 -4.85
CA GLU A 4 -6.54 7.49 -5.01
C GLU A 4 -5.26 6.72 -4.66
N VAL A 5 -4.12 7.20 -5.17
CA VAL A 5 -2.80 6.62 -4.90
C VAL A 5 -2.43 6.71 -3.42
N VAL A 6 -2.77 7.83 -2.77
CA VAL A 6 -2.49 8.03 -1.33
C VAL A 6 -3.28 7.04 -0.49
N SER A 7 -4.57 6.84 -0.80
CA SER A 7 -5.43 5.92 -0.04
C SER A 7 -4.93 4.48 -0.12
N TYR A 8 -4.57 4.00 -1.32
CA TYR A 8 -3.98 2.66 -1.48
C TYR A 8 -2.67 2.52 -0.69
N GLY A 9 -1.82 3.56 -0.70
CA GLY A 9 -0.58 3.60 0.09
C GLY A 9 -0.81 3.36 1.59
N VAL A 10 -1.91 3.86 2.17
CA VAL A 10 -2.24 3.63 3.59
C VAL A 10 -2.48 2.13 3.87
N LEU A 11 -3.20 1.42 3.00
CA LEU A 11 -3.40 -0.02 3.16
C LEU A 11 -2.10 -0.80 3.04
N VAL A 12 -1.21 -0.39 2.12
CA VAL A 12 0.12 -0.99 1.96
C VAL A 12 0.96 -0.78 3.23
N LEU A 13 0.93 0.41 3.83
CA LEU A 13 1.66 0.69 5.07
C LEU A 13 1.13 -0.12 6.25
N LEU A 14 -0.19 -0.27 6.37
CA LEU A 14 -0.79 -1.13 7.41
C LEU A 14 -0.38 -2.59 7.24
N MET A 15 -0.32 -3.08 5.99
CA MET A 15 0.17 -4.42 5.68
C MET A 15 1.67 -4.56 5.99
N TYR A 16 2.45 -3.55 5.61
CA TYR A 16 3.89 -3.48 5.88
C TYR A 16 4.19 -3.54 7.38
N ASP A 17 3.43 -2.80 8.18
CA ASP A 17 3.56 -2.76 9.64
C ASP A 17 2.95 -3.99 10.33
N GLY A 18 2.28 -4.88 9.58
CA GLY A 18 1.55 -6.03 10.14
C GLY A 18 0.34 -5.64 11.00
N GLN A 19 -0.20 -4.43 10.86
CA GLN A 19 -1.35 -3.93 11.60
C GLN A 19 -2.67 -4.50 11.03
N MET A 20 -2.80 -5.82 11.04
CA MET A 20 -3.91 -6.55 10.43
C MET A 20 -5.27 -6.21 11.03
N ASP A 21 -5.34 -5.90 12.34
CA ASP A 21 -6.60 -5.51 12.99
C ASP A 21 -7.16 -4.21 12.39
N LYS A 22 -6.30 -3.20 12.20
CA LYS A 22 -6.68 -1.94 11.55
C LYS A 22 -6.96 -2.13 10.07
N LEU A 23 -6.20 -2.98 9.39
CA LEU A 23 -6.46 -3.31 7.98
C LEU A 23 -7.87 -3.92 7.84
N ASN A 24 -8.22 -4.89 8.68
CA ASN A 24 -9.53 -5.55 8.66
C ASN A 24 -10.69 -4.59 8.98
N GLU A 25 -10.45 -3.54 9.76
CA GLU A 25 -11.45 -2.50 10.04
C GLU A 25 -11.58 -1.51 8.87
N LEU A 26 -10.47 -1.03 8.32
CA LEU A 26 -10.45 0.00 7.28
C LEU A 26 -10.79 -0.55 5.89
N TYR A 27 -10.41 -1.78 5.59
CA TYR A 27 -10.55 -2.34 4.25
C TYR A 27 -12.03 -2.45 3.79
N PRO A 28 -12.98 -2.92 4.63
CA PRO A 28 -14.41 -2.86 4.29
C PRO A 28 -14.92 -1.43 4.09
N PHE A 29 -14.43 -0.46 4.87
CA PHE A 29 -14.77 0.95 4.68
C PHE A 29 -14.29 1.46 3.33
N TYR A 30 -13.05 1.16 2.95
CA TYR A 30 -12.48 1.52 1.64
C TYR A 30 -13.35 0.98 0.50
N LYS A 31 -13.74 -0.29 0.55
CA LYS A 31 -14.67 -0.88 -0.42
C LYS A 31 -16.03 -0.19 -0.43
N ALA A 32 -16.59 0.11 0.75
CA ALA A 32 -17.92 0.71 0.88
C ALA A 32 -18.00 2.13 0.27
N VAL A 33 -16.91 2.90 0.35
CA VAL A 33 -16.85 4.26 -0.20
C VAL A 33 -16.24 4.35 -1.60
N GLY A 34 -15.85 3.22 -2.19
CA GLY A 34 -15.27 3.16 -3.53
C GLY A 34 -13.81 3.62 -3.61
N LEU A 35 -13.07 3.55 -2.50
CA LEU A 35 -11.62 3.78 -2.50
C LEU A 35 -10.87 2.56 -3.06
N PRO A 36 -9.70 2.79 -3.69
CA PRO A 36 -8.92 1.71 -4.26
C PRO A 36 -8.40 0.75 -3.20
N THR A 37 -8.57 -0.55 -3.48
CA THR A 37 -8.14 -1.65 -2.60
C THR A 37 -7.16 -2.61 -3.28
N LYS A 38 -6.89 -2.39 -4.56
CA LYS A 38 -5.94 -3.13 -5.39
C LYS A 38 -5.30 -2.20 -6.42
N LEU A 39 -4.14 -2.59 -6.94
CA LEU A 39 -3.39 -1.86 -7.96
C LEU A 39 -4.23 -1.56 -9.23
N ALA A 40 -5.09 -2.49 -9.62
CA ALA A 40 -5.97 -2.31 -10.77
C ALA A 40 -6.98 -1.17 -10.60
N ASP A 41 -7.35 -0.80 -9.36
CA ASP A 41 -8.27 0.31 -9.10
C ASP A 41 -7.61 1.68 -9.34
N ILE A 42 -6.28 1.74 -9.33
CA ILE A 42 -5.48 2.94 -9.62
C ILE A 42 -4.80 2.87 -10.99
N GLU A 43 -5.19 1.89 -11.83
CA GLU A 43 -4.64 1.67 -13.18
C GLU A 43 -3.12 1.44 -13.20
N VAL A 44 -2.55 0.90 -12.12
CA VAL A 44 -1.11 0.59 -12.01
C VAL A 44 -0.89 -0.91 -12.14
N LYS A 45 0.13 -1.32 -12.90
CA LYS A 45 0.62 -2.71 -12.90
C LYS A 45 1.74 -2.90 -11.91
N TYR A 46 1.92 -4.13 -11.44
CA TYR A 46 3.01 -4.48 -10.53
C TYR A 46 4.40 -4.12 -11.09
N GLU A 47 4.60 -4.28 -12.40
CA GLU A 47 5.84 -3.94 -13.10
C GLU A 47 6.15 -2.43 -13.10
N GLU A 48 5.13 -1.59 -12.94
CA GLU A 48 5.23 -0.13 -12.93
C GLU A 48 5.49 0.43 -11.52
N LEU A 49 5.61 -0.45 -10.51
CA LEU A 49 5.85 -0.04 -9.12
C LEU A 49 7.28 0.41 -8.86
N ALA A 50 8.26 -0.04 -9.65
CA ALA A 50 9.68 0.24 -9.37
C ALA A 50 9.99 1.74 -9.22
N PRO A 51 9.60 2.62 -10.17
CA PRO A 51 9.85 4.05 -10.02
C PRO A 51 9.11 4.69 -8.83
N ALA A 52 7.97 4.12 -8.42
CA ALA A 52 7.20 4.62 -7.28
C ALA A 52 7.85 4.22 -5.95
N ILE A 53 8.35 2.98 -5.85
CA ILE A 53 9.07 2.47 -4.68
C ILE A 53 10.41 3.19 -4.52
N ASP A 54 11.16 3.40 -5.61
CA ASP A 54 12.42 4.13 -5.57
C ASP A 54 12.20 5.55 -5.05
N LYS A 55 11.22 6.27 -5.60
CA LYS A 55 10.84 7.60 -5.10
C LYS A 55 10.38 7.59 -3.65
N CYS A 56 9.68 6.54 -3.21
CA CYS A 56 9.24 6.39 -1.83
C CYS A 56 10.45 6.35 -0.89
N LEU A 57 11.47 5.57 -1.24
CA LEU A 57 12.72 5.45 -0.48
C LEU A 57 13.59 6.71 -0.47
N GLU A 58 13.41 7.59 -1.46
CA GLU A 58 14.08 8.90 -1.52
C GLU A 58 13.40 9.98 -0.66
N VAL A 59 12.18 9.76 -0.16
CA VAL A 59 11.47 10.77 0.65
C VAL A 59 12.07 10.85 2.05
N ASP A 60 12.44 12.06 2.47
CA ASP A 60 13.05 12.31 3.79
C ASP A 60 12.22 11.80 4.98
N ASP A 61 10.89 11.72 4.84
CA ASP A 61 10.02 11.18 5.88
C ASP A 61 10.28 9.69 6.18
N ILE A 62 10.81 8.93 5.22
CA ILE A 62 11.25 7.54 5.47
C ILE A 62 12.46 7.50 6.39
N HIS A 63 13.34 8.51 6.36
CA HIS A 63 14.46 8.61 7.30
C HIS A 63 14.02 8.94 8.73
N ASN A 64 12.81 9.50 8.91
CA ASN A 64 12.20 9.74 10.22
C ASN A 64 11.41 8.53 10.76
N ALA A 65 11.22 7.48 9.94
CA ALA A 65 10.57 6.27 10.40
C ALA A 65 11.44 5.59 11.46
N PRO A 66 10.85 5.07 12.56
CA PRO A 66 11.61 4.41 13.63
C PRO A 66 12.22 3.05 13.20
N TYR A 67 12.02 2.64 11.94
CA TYR A 67 12.48 1.39 11.35
C TYR A 67 12.93 1.60 9.91
N GLU A 68 13.82 0.72 9.46
CA GLU A 68 14.33 0.71 8.08
C GLU A 68 13.22 0.28 7.09
N VAL A 69 12.87 1.18 6.18
CA VAL A 69 12.02 0.87 5.03
C VAL A 69 12.89 0.40 3.88
N THR A 70 12.59 -0.77 3.33
CA THR A 70 13.32 -1.36 2.20
C THR A 70 12.37 -1.64 1.05
N ALA A 71 12.88 -1.55 -0.19
CA ALA A 71 12.12 -1.87 -1.40
C ALA A 71 11.50 -3.28 -1.33
N GLU A 72 12.29 -4.27 -0.89
CA GLU A 72 11.84 -5.66 -0.80
C GLU A 72 10.62 -5.84 0.10
N LYS A 73 10.61 -5.20 1.28
CA LYS A 73 9.47 -5.27 2.20
C LYS A 73 8.25 -4.53 1.65
N LEU A 74 8.44 -3.42 0.93
CA LEU A 74 7.35 -2.72 0.24
C LEU A 74 6.73 -3.58 -0.85
N TYR A 75 7.55 -4.19 -1.72
CA TYR A 75 7.07 -5.13 -2.73
C TYR A 75 6.30 -6.30 -2.13
N LYS A 76 6.80 -6.84 -1.00
CA LYS A 76 6.12 -7.91 -0.27
C LYS A 76 4.77 -7.43 0.28
N ALA A 77 4.73 -6.27 0.94
CA ALA A 77 3.49 -5.73 1.51
C ALA A 77 2.42 -5.48 0.43
N ILE A 78 2.83 -4.97 -0.75
CA ILE A 78 1.94 -4.81 -1.89
C ILE A 78 1.41 -6.16 -2.38
N ALA A 79 2.28 -7.16 -2.54
CA ALA A 79 1.87 -8.51 -2.95
C ALA A 79 0.93 -9.17 -1.93
N ASP A 80 1.21 -9.03 -0.64
CA ASP A 80 0.37 -9.54 0.45
C ASP A 80 -1.01 -8.85 0.44
N LEU A 81 -1.06 -7.54 0.21
CA LEU A 81 -2.31 -6.77 0.11
C LEU A 81 -3.13 -7.20 -1.11
N GLU A 82 -2.49 -7.42 -2.26
CA GLU A 82 -3.14 -7.97 -3.46
C GLU A 82 -3.71 -9.38 -3.21
N GLU A 83 -3.03 -10.22 -2.43
CA GLU A 83 -3.54 -11.53 -2.03
C GLU A 83 -4.69 -11.41 -1.01
N TYR A 84 -4.56 -10.51 -0.04
CA TYR A 84 -5.63 -10.19 0.92
C TYR A 84 -6.89 -9.73 0.20
N ASN A 85 -6.76 -8.88 -0.83
CA ASN A 85 -7.86 -8.42 -1.66
C ASN A 85 -8.54 -9.54 -2.47
N LYS A 86 -7.83 -10.62 -2.82
CA LYS A 86 -8.45 -11.78 -3.49
C LYS A 86 -9.29 -12.64 -2.55
N LYS A 87 -9.03 -12.56 -1.24
CA LYS A 87 -9.69 -13.36 -0.21
C LYS A 87 -10.90 -12.65 0.43
N ASN A 88 -11.04 -11.34 0.23
CA ASN A 88 -12.06 -10.48 0.83
C ASN A 88 -12.81 -9.68 -0.23
#